data_AF-A0A937XK23-F1
#
_entry.id   AF-A0A937XK23-F1
#
_cell.length_a   1.000
_cell.length_b   1.000
_cell.length_c   1.000
_cell.angle_alpha   90.00
_cell.angle_beta   90.00
_cell.angle_gamma   90.00
#
_symmetry.space_group_name_H-M   'P 1'
#
loop_
_entity.id
_entity.type
_entity.pdbx_description
1 polymer ?
#
loop_
_entity_poly.entity_id
_entity_poly.type
_entity_poly.pdbx_seq_one_letter_code
_entity_poly.pdbx_strand_id
1 'polypeptide(L)'
;MPRLHAFQVDYGPHGFTSMPINIQDDWNVIKLYARQYASLYLKDDGSFWSVYRQNGYVPLNYVVDTAGVIRYIAEGWNENAVRQVIEQYLPDPIEHDVGVARLIAPTGSLDSGTAVTPACSLRNYRSYAETYPVRMRIGADYDTTVTVTNHQPGTTVYVQFPQWTALARGSIAVACSTELATDDIASNDVARTTLTVNVDDIAVTAILVPLDTVEQGRGYAPAVEIRNLGTVADMARVRFYISDFYFDTVRVALQPGKIDTAFLDIWTPAQLGTFPVRCTVATLKTDLFPANNELTKSVYVGPAGIEEQPMGKARFTLFGSSQNPARTQVTIRYSLPQASPVDLRIYSTAGELVRVLESGFREPGLHQVVWDGRDELGRLVGRGTWFCRMTAGAYQAVTKLTTIE
;
A
#
# COMPACT_ATOMS: atom_id res chain seq x y z
N MET A 1 38.52 -19.79 -28.39
CA MET A 1 38.96 -19.28 -29.70
C MET A 1 40.04 -20.19 -30.34
N PRO A 2 39.73 -21.46 -30.67
CA PRO A 2 40.74 -22.42 -31.13
C PRO A 2 41.43 -22.01 -32.45
N ARG A 3 40.74 -21.23 -33.30
CA ARG A 3 41.26 -20.80 -34.61
C ARG A 3 42.06 -19.49 -34.57
N LEU A 4 41.79 -18.58 -33.63
CA LEU A 4 42.62 -17.38 -33.40
C LEU A 4 44.01 -17.78 -32.86
N HIS A 5 44.03 -18.82 -32.03
CA HIS A 5 45.26 -19.47 -31.57
C HIS A 5 46.05 -20.11 -32.72
N ALA A 6 45.39 -20.74 -33.70
CA ALA A 6 46.07 -21.29 -34.89
C ALA A 6 46.78 -20.20 -35.72
N PHE A 7 46.13 -19.05 -35.93
CA PHE A 7 46.76 -17.91 -36.61
C PHE A 7 47.93 -17.31 -35.82
N GLN A 8 47.80 -17.23 -34.49
CA GLN A 8 48.90 -16.76 -33.64
C GLN A 8 50.10 -17.72 -33.66
N VAL A 9 49.86 -19.02 -33.85
CA VAL A 9 50.91 -20.04 -34.04
C VAL A 9 51.58 -19.90 -35.40
N ASP A 10 50.83 -19.64 -36.48
CA ASP A 10 51.37 -19.53 -37.83
C ASP A 10 52.12 -18.20 -38.06
N TYR A 11 51.63 -17.09 -37.50
CA TYR A 11 52.17 -15.75 -37.76
C TYR A 11 52.97 -15.16 -36.59
N GLY A 12 52.80 -15.66 -35.37
CA GLY A 12 53.55 -15.22 -34.18
C GLY A 12 55.08 -15.34 -34.30
N PRO A 13 55.63 -16.45 -34.84
CA PRO A 13 57.07 -16.58 -35.10
C PRO A 13 57.63 -15.56 -36.10
N HIS A 14 56.76 -14.94 -36.90
CA HIS A 14 57.11 -13.91 -37.88
C HIS A 14 56.90 -12.48 -37.35
N GLY A 15 56.69 -12.32 -36.04
CA GLY A 15 56.58 -11.03 -35.36
C GLY A 15 55.18 -10.39 -35.41
N PHE A 16 54.17 -11.11 -35.90
CA PHE A 16 52.80 -10.60 -35.95
C PHE A 16 52.05 -10.89 -34.64
N THR A 17 51.28 -9.91 -34.18
CA THR A 17 50.40 -10.04 -33.00
C THR A 17 48.96 -9.76 -33.40
N SER A 18 48.03 -10.62 -33.00
CA SER A 18 46.60 -10.39 -33.22
C SER A 18 46.11 -9.23 -32.35
N MET A 19 45.46 -8.24 -32.95
CA MET A 19 44.84 -7.12 -32.23
C MET A 19 43.32 -7.16 -32.39
N PRO A 20 42.55 -7.34 -31.30
CA PRO A 20 41.10 -7.16 -31.34
C PRO A 20 40.73 -5.67 -31.31
N ILE A 21 39.77 -5.26 -32.14
CA ILE A 21 39.18 -3.91 -32.12
C ILE A 21 37.71 -4.07 -31.70
N ASN A 22 37.22 -3.20 -30.81
CA ASN A 22 35.82 -3.21 -30.39
C ASN A 22 34.93 -2.57 -31.47
N ILE A 23 33.90 -3.30 -31.89
CA ILE A 23 32.95 -2.87 -32.93
C ILE A 23 32.05 -1.70 -32.51
N GLN A 24 32.03 -1.38 -31.21
CA GLN A 24 31.30 -0.25 -30.64
C GLN A 24 32.11 1.06 -30.62
N ASP A 25 33.40 1.03 -30.97
CA ASP A 25 34.24 2.23 -31.03
C ASP A 25 33.93 3.07 -32.28
N ASP A 26 34.08 4.40 -32.18
CA ASP A 26 33.87 5.33 -33.30
C ASP A 26 34.70 4.92 -34.54
N TRP A 27 34.11 5.03 -35.75
CA TRP A 27 34.76 4.64 -37.00
C TRP A 27 36.09 5.36 -37.25
N ASN A 28 36.24 6.59 -36.76
CA ASN A 28 37.49 7.34 -36.80
C ASN A 28 38.53 6.80 -35.81
N VAL A 29 38.09 6.27 -34.66
CA VAL A 29 38.94 5.58 -33.69
C VAL A 29 39.43 4.27 -34.28
N ILE A 30 38.54 3.48 -34.90
CA ILE A 30 38.89 2.25 -35.63
C ILE A 30 39.91 2.57 -36.74
N LYS A 31 39.70 3.65 -37.50
CA LYS A 31 40.67 4.16 -38.51
C LYS A 31 41.99 4.59 -37.91
N LEU A 32 41.99 5.25 -36.75
CA LEU A 32 43.20 5.70 -36.06
C LEU A 32 44.01 4.50 -35.58
N TYR A 33 43.38 3.53 -34.92
CA TYR A 33 44.01 2.28 -34.48
C TYR A 33 44.56 1.49 -35.68
N ALA A 34 43.80 1.39 -36.77
CA ALA A 34 44.26 0.76 -38.01
C ALA A 34 45.44 1.50 -38.68
N ARG A 35 45.71 2.77 -38.32
CA ARG A 35 46.79 3.60 -38.89
C ARG A 35 48.00 3.78 -37.96
N GLN A 36 47.85 3.60 -36.64
CA GLN A 36 48.82 4.04 -35.63
C GLN A 36 49.91 3.00 -35.31
N TYR A 37 49.67 1.71 -35.53
CA TYR A 37 50.65 0.67 -35.24
C TYR A 37 51.33 0.23 -36.54
N ALA A 38 52.59 0.65 -36.71
CA ALA A 38 53.41 0.44 -37.91
C ALA A 38 53.84 -1.03 -38.13
N SER A 39 53.01 -1.99 -37.74
CA SER A 39 53.17 -3.41 -38.03
C SER A 39 51.78 -4.01 -38.20
N LEU A 40 51.47 -4.31 -39.48
CA LEU A 40 50.17 -4.58 -40.10
C LEU A 40 49.33 -3.31 -40.40
N TYR A 41 49.09 -3.15 -41.71
CA TYR A 41 48.25 -2.15 -42.40
C TYR A 41 48.94 -0.82 -42.79
N LEU A 42 49.66 -0.85 -43.92
CA LEU A 42 50.07 0.35 -44.66
C LEU A 42 49.07 0.69 -45.77
N LYS A 43 48.91 2.00 -45.99
CA LYS A 43 48.19 2.66 -47.08
C LYS A 43 48.67 2.17 -48.45
N ASP A 44 47.74 1.93 -49.35
CA ASP A 44 48.01 1.51 -50.74
C ASP A 44 48.13 2.73 -51.67
N ASP A 45 49.26 2.82 -52.39
CA ASP A 45 49.47 3.61 -53.61
C ASP A 45 49.96 2.73 -54.79
N GLY A 46 49.80 1.41 -54.67
CA GLY A 46 50.13 0.39 -55.66
C GLY A 46 51.53 -0.22 -55.53
N SER A 47 52.44 0.40 -54.79
CA SER A 47 53.87 0.03 -54.82
C SER A 47 54.27 -1.10 -53.85
N PHE A 48 53.85 -1.01 -52.58
CA PHE A 48 54.27 -1.96 -51.52
C PHE A 48 53.64 -3.36 -51.63
N TRP A 49 52.46 -3.49 -52.23
CA TRP A 49 51.75 -4.77 -52.37
C TRP A 49 52.47 -5.77 -53.28
N SER A 50 53.26 -5.29 -54.23
CA SER A 50 54.05 -6.13 -55.13
C SER A 50 55.13 -6.94 -54.40
N VAL A 51 55.77 -6.35 -53.38
CA VAL A 51 56.84 -6.97 -52.59
C VAL A 51 56.30 -8.04 -51.63
N TYR A 52 55.15 -7.78 -51.01
CA TYR A 52 54.50 -8.75 -50.12
C TYR A 52 53.89 -9.94 -50.89
N ARG A 53 53.31 -9.72 -52.08
CA ARG A 53 52.90 -10.81 -52.97
C ARG A 53 54.08 -11.64 -53.48
N GLN A 54 55.21 -11.01 -53.80
CA GLN A 54 56.43 -11.72 -54.24
C GLN A 54 57.00 -12.65 -53.16
N ASN A 55 56.82 -12.31 -51.88
CA ASN A 55 57.28 -13.13 -50.76
C ASN A 55 56.17 -14.00 -50.13
N GLY A 56 54.95 -14.00 -50.68
CA GLY A 56 53.85 -14.84 -50.21
C GLY A 56 53.17 -14.43 -48.91
N TYR A 57 53.38 -13.20 -48.43
CA TYR A 57 52.86 -12.73 -47.13
C TYR A 57 51.83 -11.61 -47.32
N VAL A 58 50.55 -11.98 -47.46
CA VAL A 58 49.47 -11.01 -47.52
C VAL A 58 48.72 -10.98 -46.18
N PRO A 59 48.62 -9.81 -45.51
CA PRO A 59 47.84 -9.72 -44.28
C PRO A 59 46.33 -9.80 -44.56
N LEU A 60 45.66 -10.59 -43.73
CA LEU A 60 44.22 -10.85 -43.80
C LEU A 60 43.47 -10.02 -42.75
N ASN A 61 42.41 -9.34 -43.19
CA ASN A 61 41.44 -8.70 -42.31
C ASN A 61 40.30 -9.66 -42.00
N TYR A 62 39.86 -9.69 -40.74
CA TYR A 62 38.77 -10.55 -40.29
C TYR A 62 37.70 -9.77 -39.54
N VAL A 63 36.43 -10.11 -39.78
CA VAL A 63 35.32 -9.74 -38.90
C VAL A 63 34.87 -11.00 -38.18
N VAL A 64 34.82 -10.98 -36.85
CA VAL A 64 34.42 -12.11 -36.02
C VAL A 64 33.18 -11.71 -35.24
N ASP A 65 32.13 -12.54 -35.28
CA ASP A 65 30.91 -12.28 -34.52
C ASP A 65 31.04 -12.64 -33.02
N THR A 66 30.00 -12.36 -32.24
CA THR A 66 29.94 -12.65 -30.80
C THR A 66 29.99 -14.15 -30.45
N ALA A 67 29.73 -15.03 -31.42
CA ALA A 67 29.87 -16.48 -31.29
C ALA A 67 31.28 -16.98 -31.66
N GLY A 68 32.20 -16.09 -32.08
CA GLY A 68 33.56 -16.43 -32.47
C GLY A 68 33.69 -16.96 -33.90
N VAL A 69 32.69 -16.74 -34.75
CA VAL A 69 32.67 -17.16 -36.17
C VAL A 69 33.22 -16.05 -37.05
N ILE A 70 34.14 -16.39 -37.96
CA ILE A 70 34.67 -15.47 -38.97
C ILE A 70 33.58 -15.20 -40.01
N ARG A 71 33.12 -13.95 -40.11
CA ARG A 71 32.08 -13.48 -41.05
C ARG A 71 32.66 -12.79 -42.29
N TYR A 72 33.91 -12.35 -42.21
CA TYR A 72 34.65 -11.78 -43.33
C TYR A 72 36.11 -12.16 -43.22
N ILE A 73 36.73 -12.47 -44.36
CA ILE A 73 38.16 -12.69 -44.51
C ILE A 73 38.59 -12.13 -45.87
N ALA A 74 39.53 -11.20 -45.88
CA ALA A 74 40.05 -10.65 -47.14
C ALA A 74 41.48 -10.15 -47.01
N GLU A 75 42.19 -10.21 -48.12
CA GLU A 75 43.51 -9.61 -48.30
C GLU A 75 43.40 -8.08 -48.38
N GLY A 76 44.13 -7.36 -47.51
CA GLY A 76 44.15 -5.89 -47.52
C GLY A 76 42.89 -5.23 -46.94
N TRP A 77 42.90 -3.90 -46.78
CA TRP A 77 41.80 -3.12 -46.17
C TRP A 77 40.84 -2.56 -47.22
N ASN A 78 39.56 -2.94 -47.14
CA ASN A 78 38.48 -2.34 -47.90
C ASN A 78 37.38 -1.86 -46.95
N GLU A 79 37.35 -0.56 -46.70
CA GLU A 79 36.42 0.09 -45.76
C GLU A 79 34.95 -0.26 -46.05
N ASN A 80 34.56 -0.23 -47.33
CA ASN A 80 33.18 -0.50 -47.75
C ASN A 80 32.81 -1.96 -47.54
N ALA A 81 33.71 -2.90 -47.86
CA ALA A 81 33.46 -4.33 -47.67
C ALA A 81 33.36 -4.71 -46.18
N VAL A 82 34.25 -4.15 -45.34
CA VAL A 82 34.22 -4.38 -43.89
C VAL A 82 32.96 -3.78 -43.27
N ARG A 83 32.59 -2.56 -43.66
CA ARG A 83 31.37 -1.88 -43.20
C ARG A 83 30.11 -2.67 -43.55
N GLN A 84 29.96 -3.12 -44.80
CA GLN A 84 28.80 -3.90 -45.23
C GLN A 84 28.62 -5.21 -44.45
N VAL A 85 29.71 -5.86 -44.04
CA VAL A 85 29.62 -7.07 -43.20
C VAL A 85 29.24 -6.69 -41.79
N ILE A 86 29.88 -5.67 -41.19
CA ILE A 86 29.59 -5.23 -39.82
C ILE A 86 28.12 -4.81 -39.68
N GLU A 87 27.60 -4.04 -40.63
CA GLU A 87 26.22 -3.54 -40.65
C GLU A 87 25.17 -4.67 -40.66
N GLN A 88 25.49 -5.87 -41.18
CA GLN A 88 24.59 -7.04 -41.14
C GLN A 88 24.48 -7.68 -39.74
N TYR A 89 25.38 -7.34 -38.82
CA TYR A 89 25.45 -7.91 -37.48
C TYR A 89 25.30 -6.85 -36.38
N LEU A 90 25.25 -5.57 -36.74
CA LEU A 90 24.73 -4.55 -35.85
C LEU A 90 23.22 -4.80 -35.70
N PRO A 91 22.64 -4.60 -34.50
CA PRO A 91 21.18 -4.55 -34.39
C PRO A 91 20.66 -3.53 -35.41
N ASP A 92 19.52 -3.83 -36.04
CA ASP A 92 18.87 -2.91 -37.00
C ASP A 92 18.89 -1.48 -36.41
N PRO A 93 19.16 -0.45 -37.24
CA PRO A 93 19.15 0.92 -36.74
C PRO A 93 17.81 1.16 -36.03
N ILE A 94 17.89 1.69 -34.81
CA ILE A 94 16.70 2.02 -34.03
C ILE A 94 15.99 3.16 -34.76
N GLU A 95 14.95 2.84 -35.51
CA GLU A 95 14.21 3.71 -36.41
C GLU A 95 12.94 4.25 -35.72
N HIS A 96 12.26 3.42 -34.95
CA HIS A 96 10.96 3.70 -34.33
C HIS A 96 11.04 3.55 -32.81
N ASP A 97 10.85 4.64 -32.07
CA ASP A 97 10.94 4.62 -30.59
C ASP A 97 10.08 5.74 -29.99
N VAL A 98 8.98 5.33 -29.36
CA VAL A 98 8.05 6.19 -28.62
C VAL A 98 7.83 5.65 -27.21
N GLY A 99 8.12 6.49 -26.21
CA GLY A 99 8.04 6.08 -24.81
C GLY A 99 7.12 6.95 -23.97
N VAL A 100 6.72 6.41 -22.82
CA VAL A 100 5.99 7.16 -21.80
C VAL A 100 6.98 7.97 -20.97
N ALA A 101 7.08 9.27 -21.26
CA ALA A 101 7.99 10.17 -20.56
C ALA A 101 7.58 10.40 -19.10
N ARG A 102 6.27 10.51 -18.81
CA ARG A 102 5.76 10.71 -17.44
C ARG A 102 4.29 10.33 -17.28
N LEU A 103 3.97 9.67 -16.18
CA LEU A 103 2.60 9.59 -15.64
C LEU A 103 2.27 10.89 -14.88
N ILE A 104 1.25 11.61 -15.34
CA ILE A 104 0.88 12.93 -14.79
C ILE A 104 -0.25 12.78 -13.76
N ALA A 105 -1.29 12.03 -14.10
CA ALA A 105 -2.44 11.78 -13.23
C ALA A 105 -3.09 10.42 -13.51
N PRO A 106 -3.67 9.75 -12.50
CA PRO A 106 -3.60 10.10 -11.07
C PRO A 106 -2.24 9.75 -10.45
N THR A 107 -1.80 10.50 -9.43
CA THR A 107 -0.55 10.24 -8.68
C THR A 107 -0.76 10.47 -7.18
N GLY A 108 0.08 9.84 -6.34
CA GLY A 108 0.08 10.08 -4.89
C GLY A 108 -1.11 9.44 -4.17
N SER A 109 -1.92 10.26 -3.51
CA SER A 109 -3.11 9.83 -2.78
C SER A 109 -4.32 10.69 -3.11
N LEU A 110 -5.49 10.07 -3.17
CA LEU A 110 -6.78 10.72 -3.44
C LEU A 110 -7.82 10.20 -2.45
N ASP A 111 -8.84 11.00 -2.16
CA ASP A 111 -9.98 10.55 -1.35
C ASP A 111 -11.00 9.82 -2.25
N SER A 112 -11.68 8.83 -1.69
CA SER A 112 -12.66 8.00 -2.39
C SER A 112 -13.79 8.84 -2.97
N GLY A 113 -14.23 8.52 -4.19
CA GLY A 113 -15.22 9.30 -4.93
C GLY A 113 -14.65 10.51 -5.68
N THR A 114 -13.36 10.84 -5.50
CA THR A 114 -12.72 11.91 -6.28
C THR A 114 -12.72 11.56 -7.77
N ALA A 115 -13.24 12.47 -8.59
CA ALA A 115 -13.15 12.41 -10.04
C ALA A 115 -11.81 12.99 -10.52
N VAL A 116 -11.09 12.24 -11.36
CA VAL A 116 -9.81 12.64 -11.93
C VAL A 116 -9.81 12.34 -13.42
N THR A 117 -9.27 13.26 -14.22
CA THR A 117 -8.96 13.01 -15.64
C THR A 117 -7.55 12.43 -15.72
N PRO A 118 -7.37 11.13 -16.04
CA PRO A 118 -6.05 10.56 -16.14
C PRO A 118 -5.26 11.19 -17.28
N ALA A 119 -3.95 11.30 -17.11
CA ALA A 119 -3.09 11.96 -18.09
C ALA A 119 -1.64 11.46 -18.03
N CYS A 120 -0.96 11.52 -19.18
CA CYS A 120 0.46 11.24 -19.31
C CYS A 120 1.12 12.16 -20.34
N SER A 121 2.45 12.25 -20.30
CA SER A 121 3.25 12.80 -21.39
C SER A 121 4.04 11.70 -22.07
N LEU A 122 4.15 11.79 -23.39
CA LEU A 122 4.79 10.82 -24.26
C LEU A 122 5.87 11.52 -25.07
N ARG A 123 6.94 10.81 -25.40
CA ARG A 123 8.04 11.37 -26.20
C ARG A 123 8.33 10.47 -27.38
N ASN A 124 8.51 11.09 -28.55
CA ASN A 124 9.07 10.44 -29.72
C ASN A 124 10.58 10.70 -29.73
N TYR A 125 11.36 9.63 -29.67
CA TYR A 125 12.81 9.70 -29.51
C TYR A 125 13.58 9.57 -30.83
N ARG A 126 12.89 9.31 -31.95
CA ARG A 126 13.53 9.07 -33.27
C ARG A 126 12.95 9.96 -34.35
N SER A 127 13.32 9.65 -35.59
CA SER A 127 13.26 10.54 -36.74
C SER A 127 11.98 10.44 -37.56
N TYR A 128 11.12 9.46 -37.29
CA TYR A 128 9.84 9.29 -37.97
C TYR A 128 8.68 9.89 -37.17
N ALA A 129 7.68 10.41 -37.87
CA ALA A 129 6.44 10.85 -37.23
C ALA A 129 5.54 9.64 -36.99
N GLU A 130 5.12 9.44 -35.74
CA GLU A 130 4.47 8.19 -35.33
C GLU A 130 2.99 8.35 -35.04
N THR A 131 2.23 7.29 -35.30
CA THR A 131 0.81 7.18 -34.93
C THR A 131 0.60 5.86 -34.21
N TYR A 132 0.17 5.92 -32.96
CA TYR A 132 0.14 4.74 -32.09
C TYR A 132 -0.94 4.85 -31.00
N PRO A 133 -1.46 3.71 -30.52
CA PRO A 133 -2.32 3.67 -29.35
C PRO A 133 -1.52 3.93 -28.08
N VAL A 134 -2.19 4.57 -27.13
CA VAL A 134 -1.69 4.81 -25.78
C VAL A 134 -2.75 4.31 -24.82
N ARG A 135 -2.38 3.39 -23.94
CA ARG A 135 -3.30 2.69 -23.06
C ARG A 135 -3.05 3.07 -21.61
N MET A 136 -4.11 3.50 -20.93
CA MET A 136 -4.12 3.80 -19.50
C MET A 136 -4.86 2.70 -18.74
N ARG A 137 -4.23 2.17 -17.70
CA ARG A 137 -4.82 1.18 -16.80
C ARG A 137 -4.76 1.68 -15.36
N ILE A 138 -5.90 1.69 -14.67
CA ILE A 138 -6.01 2.08 -13.26
C ILE A 138 -6.79 0.99 -12.52
N GLY A 139 -6.08 0.24 -11.67
CA GLY A 139 -6.66 -0.91 -10.99
C GLY A 139 -7.12 -2.00 -11.96
N ALA A 140 -8.14 -2.75 -11.55
CA ALA A 140 -8.73 -3.81 -12.36
C ALA A 140 -9.78 -3.29 -13.37
N ASP A 141 -10.43 -2.17 -13.06
CA ASP A 141 -11.69 -1.78 -13.71
C ASP A 141 -11.54 -0.69 -14.77
N TYR A 142 -10.46 0.09 -14.74
CA TYR A 142 -10.21 1.13 -15.73
C TYR A 142 -9.13 0.69 -16.70
N ASP A 143 -9.51 0.54 -17.96
CA ASP A 143 -8.64 0.15 -19.05
C ASP A 143 -9.11 0.88 -20.31
N THR A 144 -8.37 1.88 -20.76
CA THR A 144 -8.81 2.78 -21.83
C THR A 144 -7.66 3.18 -22.72
N THR A 145 -7.93 3.24 -24.03
CA THR A 145 -6.95 3.59 -25.05
C THR A 145 -7.34 4.89 -25.74
N VAL A 146 -6.34 5.74 -25.99
CA VAL A 146 -6.43 6.95 -26.82
C VAL A 146 -5.34 6.86 -27.89
N THR A 147 -5.68 7.22 -29.13
CA THR A 147 -4.71 7.23 -30.23
C THR A 147 -4.03 8.58 -30.33
N VAL A 148 -2.70 8.57 -30.36
CA VAL A 148 -1.89 9.74 -30.75
C VAL A 148 -1.63 9.65 -32.24
N THR A 149 -1.87 10.74 -32.96
CA THR A 149 -1.64 10.82 -34.40
C THR A 149 -0.52 11.81 -34.71
N ASN A 150 0.30 11.48 -35.70
CA ASN A 150 1.34 12.36 -36.25
C ASN A 150 2.27 12.98 -35.19
N HIS A 151 2.71 12.18 -34.21
CA HIS A 151 3.62 12.61 -33.15
C HIS A 151 5.00 12.91 -33.74
N GLN A 152 5.34 14.21 -33.80
CA GLN A 152 6.55 14.66 -34.48
C GLN A 152 7.84 14.17 -33.81
N PRO A 153 8.87 13.85 -34.60
CA PRO A 153 10.22 13.51 -34.13
C PRO A 153 10.77 14.43 -33.04
N GLY A 154 11.33 13.85 -31.97
CA GLY A 154 11.99 14.60 -30.89
C GLY A 154 11.05 15.43 -29.99
N THR A 155 9.75 15.41 -30.24
CA THR A 155 8.76 16.21 -29.49
C THR A 155 8.17 15.44 -28.30
N THR A 156 7.41 16.15 -27.46
CA THR A 156 6.66 15.57 -26.34
C THR A 156 5.23 16.04 -26.43
N VAL A 157 4.30 15.09 -26.34
CA VAL A 157 2.85 15.35 -26.38
C VAL A 157 2.20 14.97 -25.05
N TYR A 158 1.09 15.64 -24.76
CA TYR A 158 0.27 15.39 -23.58
C TYR A 158 -1.02 14.72 -23.99
N VAL A 159 -1.36 13.62 -23.31
CA VAL A 159 -2.56 12.84 -23.59
C VAL A 159 -3.43 12.80 -22.34
N GLN A 160 -4.72 13.04 -22.52
CA GLN A 160 -5.74 12.91 -21.50
C GLN A 160 -6.68 11.75 -21.86
N PHE A 161 -7.20 11.10 -20.83
CA PHE A 161 -8.13 9.97 -20.96
C PHE A 161 -9.50 10.37 -20.38
N PRO A 162 -10.57 9.62 -20.72
CA PRO A 162 -11.89 9.80 -20.10
C PRO A 162 -11.81 9.81 -18.57
N GLN A 163 -12.65 10.62 -17.94
CA GLN A 163 -12.65 10.79 -16.49
C GLN A 163 -12.82 9.44 -15.76
N TRP A 164 -12.02 9.26 -14.73
CA TRP A 164 -12.06 8.13 -13.81
C TRP A 164 -12.47 8.62 -12.41
N THR A 165 -13.22 7.80 -11.67
CA THR A 165 -13.61 8.10 -10.28
C THR A 165 -12.99 7.07 -9.34
N ALA A 166 -12.32 7.56 -8.29
CA ALA A 166 -11.60 6.73 -7.33
C ALA A 166 -12.54 5.97 -6.38
N LEU A 167 -13.14 4.87 -6.84
CA LEU A 167 -14.07 4.06 -6.03
C LEU A 167 -13.40 2.86 -5.34
N ALA A 168 -12.34 2.31 -5.95
CA ALA A 168 -11.61 1.17 -5.42
C ALA A 168 -10.68 1.60 -4.27
N ARG A 169 -10.69 0.85 -3.16
CA ARG A 169 -10.03 1.23 -1.89
C ARG A 169 -8.56 0.77 -1.86
N GLY A 170 -7.69 1.54 -1.20
CA GLY A 170 -6.32 1.12 -0.88
C GLY A 170 -5.31 1.43 -1.98
N SER A 171 -4.27 0.60 -2.12
CA SER A 171 -3.20 0.81 -3.10
C SER A 171 -3.63 0.27 -4.47
N ILE A 172 -3.75 1.17 -5.44
CA ILE A 172 -4.21 0.91 -6.80
C ILE A 172 -3.04 1.07 -7.77
N ALA A 173 -2.76 0.04 -8.57
CA ALA A 173 -1.76 0.13 -9.62
C ALA A 173 -2.23 1.05 -10.75
N VAL A 174 -1.35 1.92 -11.23
CA VAL A 174 -1.57 2.80 -12.38
C VAL A 174 -0.48 2.53 -13.39
N ALA A 175 -0.84 2.31 -14.65
CA ALA A 175 0.09 2.11 -15.74
C ALA A 175 -0.37 2.88 -16.98
N CYS A 176 0.58 3.47 -17.68
CA CYS A 176 0.37 3.98 -19.03
C CYS A 176 1.39 3.34 -19.94
N SER A 177 0.95 2.87 -21.10
CA SER A 177 1.81 2.27 -22.12
C SER A 177 1.61 2.88 -23.49
N THR A 178 2.69 3.04 -24.25
CA THR A 178 2.65 3.13 -25.72
C THR A 178 2.50 1.72 -26.30
N GLU A 179 1.80 1.59 -27.43
CA GLU A 179 1.56 0.31 -28.12
C GLU A 179 1.92 0.42 -29.62
N LEU A 180 3.10 0.99 -29.93
CA LEU A 180 3.61 1.06 -31.30
C LEU A 180 4.12 -0.33 -31.73
N ALA A 181 3.52 -0.92 -32.78
CA ALA A 181 3.81 -2.29 -33.18
C ALA A 181 5.25 -2.51 -33.70
N THR A 182 5.88 -1.45 -34.18
CA THR A 182 7.25 -1.43 -34.71
C THR A 182 8.23 -0.77 -33.74
N ASP A 183 7.89 -0.63 -32.46
CA ASP A 183 8.79 0.01 -31.49
C ASP A 183 10.04 -0.85 -31.23
N ASP A 184 11.20 -0.22 -31.37
CA ASP A 184 12.50 -0.86 -31.23
C ASP A 184 13.00 -0.90 -29.77
N ILE A 185 12.49 -0.04 -28.88
CA ILE A 185 12.95 0.07 -27.47
C ILE A 185 11.80 -0.10 -26.47
N ALA A 186 11.39 -1.35 -26.27
CA ALA A 186 10.33 -1.71 -25.33
C ALA A 186 10.56 -1.31 -23.85
N SER A 187 11.77 -0.92 -23.47
CA SER A 187 12.10 -0.57 -22.07
C SER A 187 11.51 0.77 -21.61
N ASN A 188 11.13 1.66 -22.54
CA ASN A 188 10.54 2.97 -22.23
C ASN A 188 9.03 3.04 -22.55
N ASP A 189 8.45 1.97 -23.09
CA ASP A 189 7.05 1.91 -23.51
C ASP A 189 6.07 2.10 -22.37
N VAL A 190 6.45 1.75 -21.12
CA VAL A 190 5.49 1.67 -20.03
C VAL A 190 6.00 2.34 -18.77
N ALA A 191 5.25 3.33 -18.29
CA ALA A 191 5.42 3.90 -16.97
C ALA A 191 4.41 3.28 -16.00
N ARG A 192 4.83 3.06 -14.76
CA ARG A 192 4.00 2.50 -13.67
C ARG A 192 4.15 3.32 -12.40
N THR A 193 3.07 3.40 -11.64
CA THR A 193 3.07 3.94 -10.29
C THR A 193 1.96 3.28 -9.46
N THR A 194 1.93 3.58 -8.17
CA THR A 194 0.85 3.18 -7.26
C THR A 194 0.17 4.42 -6.71
N LEU A 195 -1.16 4.42 -6.75
CA LEU A 195 -2.03 5.44 -6.19
C LEU A 195 -2.64 4.91 -4.88
N THR A 196 -2.73 5.74 -3.84
CA THR A 196 -3.49 5.38 -2.63
C THR A 196 -4.85 6.05 -2.64
N VAL A 197 -5.93 5.28 -2.60
CA VAL A 197 -7.29 5.80 -2.44
C VAL A 197 -7.69 5.70 -0.97
N ASN A 198 -7.77 6.86 -0.32
CA ASN A 198 -8.19 7.04 1.07
C ASN A 198 -9.71 6.93 1.17
N VAL A 199 -10.20 6.23 2.18
CA VAL A 199 -11.63 6.09 2.46
C VAL A 199 -11.88 6.61 3.86
N ASP A 200 -12.78 7.56 3.98
CA ASP A 200 -13.32 8.02 5.26
C ASP A 200 -14.70 7.38 5.43
N ASP A 201 -14.87 6.57 6.47
CA ASP A 201 -16.11 5.85 6.79
C ASP A 201 -16.08 5.50 8.28
N ILE A 202 -16.90 6.18 9.08
CA ILE A 202 -17.05 5.86 10.50
C ILE A 202 -18.52 5.54 10.76
N ALA A 203 -18.74 4.34 11.28
CA ALA A 203 -20.05 3.85 11.61
C ALA A 203 -20.32 3.93 13.12
N VAL A 204 -21.59 4.15 13.48
CA VAL A 204 -22.11 3.84 14.82
C VAL A 204 -22.55 2.38 14.82
N THR A 205 -21.86 1.52 15.57
CA THR A 205 -22.11 0.07 15.53
C THR A 205 -23.01 -0.42 16.65
N ALA A 206 -23.03 0.26 17.80
CA ALA A 206 -23.96 -0.05 18.89
C ALA A 206 -24.15 1.14 19.85
N ILE A 207 -25.34 1.25 20.44
CA ILE A 207 -25.58 2.07 21.63
C ILE A 207 -25.53 1.12 22.84
N LEU A 208 -24.49 1.24 23.66
CA LEU A 208 -24.24 0.37 24.81
C LEU A 208 -24.97 0.86 26.07
N VAL A 209 -25.01 2.18 26.26
CA VAL A 209 -25.72 2.84 27.35
C VAL A 209 -26.49 4.05 26.77
N PRO A 210 -27.78 4.22 27.09
CA PRO A 210 -28.54 3.43 28.04
C PRO A 210 -28.96 2.04 27.51
N LEU A 211 -29.15 1.11 28.44
CA LEU A 211 -29.85 -0.15 28.19
C LEU A 211 -31.32 0.14 27.81
N ASP A 212 -32.09 -0.90 27.49
CA ASP A 212 -33.49 -0.72 27.06
C ASP A 212 -34.38 -0.20 28.19
N THR A 213 -34.03 -0.50 29.44
CA THR A 213 -34.71 0.00 30.65
C THR A 213 -33.70 0.62 31.59
N VAL A 214 -34.04 1.77 32.16
CA VAL A 214 -33.24 2.49 33.17
C VAL A 214 -34.11 3.01 34.29
N GLU A 215 -33.54 3.14 35.49
CA GLU A 215 -34.21 3.70 36.66
C GLU A 215 -34.15 5.23 36.67
N GLN A 216 -35.28 5.86 37.01
CA GLN A 216 -35.35 7.29 37.31
C GLN A 216 -34.40 7.68 38.46
N GLY A 217 -33.75 8.83 38.33
CA GLY A 217 -32.88 9.40 39.37
C GLY A 217 -31.49 8.75 39.49
N ARG A 218 -31.22 7.66 38.76
CA ARG A 218 -29.90 7.03 38.68
C ARG A 218 -29.07 7.64 37.56
N GLY A 219 -27.79 7.90 37.82
CA GLY A 219 -26.86 8.40 36.80
C GLY A 219 -26.38 7.29 35.87
N TYR A 220 -26.47 7.51 34.56
CA TYR A 220 -25.93 6.66 33.49
C TYR A 220 -24.99 7.49 32.64
N ALA A 221 -23.74 7.05 32.45
CA ALA A 221 -22.86 7.64 31.44
C ALA A 221 -23.16 6.97 30.09
N PRO A 222 -23.77 7.67 29.12
CA PRO A 222 -24.05 7.06 27.83
C PRO A 222 -22.75 6.62 27.15
N ALA A 223 -22.84 5.50 26.45
CA ALA A 223 -21.68 4.85 25.85
C ALA A 223 -22.08 4.26 24.50
N VAL A 224 -21.27 4.51 23.49
CA VAL A 224 -21.55 4.14 22.09
C VAL A 224 -20.33 3.48 21.49
N GLU A 225 -20.54 2.33 20.84
CA GLU A 225 -19.51 1.69 20.03
C GLU A 225 -19.48 2.33 18.64
N ILE A 226 -18.29 2.75 18.23
CA ILE A 226 -18.02 3.32 16.91
C ILE A 226 -16.88 2.55 16.25
N ARG A 227 -16.93 2.47 14.92
CA ARG A 227 -15.92 1.76 14.13
C ARG A 227 -15.47 2.59 12.95
N ASN A 228 -14.16 2.71 12.76
CA ASN A 228 -13.60 3.23 11.52
C ASN A 228 -13.51 2.08 10.50
N LEU A 229 -14.36 2.14 9.48
CA LEU A 229 -14.43 1.25 8.33
C LEU A 229 -13.62 1.77 7.13
N GLY A 230 -13.09 2.99 7.26
CA GLY A 230 -12.20 3.64 6.32
C GLY A 230 -10.77 3.10 6.32
N THR A 231 -9.94 3.67 5.45
CA THR A 231 -8.52 3.30 5.27
C THR A 231 -7.56 4.31 5.91
N VAL A 232 -8.07 5.43 6.43
CA VAL A 232 -7.27 6.49 7.08
C VAL A 232 -7.73 6.73 8.52
N ALA A 233 -6.82 7.19 9.36
CA ALA A 233 -7.17 7.58 10.72
C ALA A 233 -8.00 8.87 10.68
N ASP A 234 -9.06 8.94 11.50
CA ASP A 234 -9.95 10.09 11.53
C ASP A 234 -10.50 10.35 12.94
N MET A 235 -11.12 11.51 13.13
CA MET A 235 -11.68 11.99 14.38
C MET A 235 -13.21 11.99 14.32
N ALA A 236 -13.79 10.94 14.88
CA ALA A 236 -15.23 10.78 15.00
C ALA A 236 -15.81 11.82 15.96
N ARG A 237 -16.69 12.69 15.47
CA ARG A 237 -17.53 13.54 16.33
C ARG A 237 -18.84 12.83 16.61
N VAL A 238 -18.90 12.15 17.75
CA VAL A 238 -20.10 11.46 18.23
C VAL A 238 -21.05 12.47 18.85
N ARG A 239 -22.32 12.42 18.47
CA ARG A 239 -23.40 13.22 19.03
C ARG A 239 -24.49 12.28 19.51
N PHE A 240 -24.88 12.42 20.77
CA PHE A 240 -25.86 11.57 21.40
C PHE A 240 -27.05 12.38 21.89
N TYR A 241 -28.24 11.85 21.68
CA TYR A 241 -29.50 12.49 22.02
C TYR A 241 -30.38 11.48 22.77
N ILE A 242 -31.04 11.93 23.83
CA ILE A 242 -32.17 11.22 24.43
C ILE A 242 -33.33 12.21 24.46
N SER A 243 -34.32 11.96 23.60
CA SER A 243 -35.40 12.90 23.32
C SER A 243 -34.86 14.31 23.06
N ASP A 244 -35.53 15.34 23.56
CA ASP A 244 -35.15 16.75 23.48
C ASP A 244 -34.39 17.26 24.71
N PHE A 245 -34.32 16.49 25.80
CA PHE A 245 -33.81 16.94 27.09
C PHE A 245 -32.36 16.54 27.39
N TYR A 246 -31.77 15.60 26.67
CA TYR A 246 -30.35 15.26 26.81
C TYR A 246 -29.66 15.32 25.46
N PHE A 247 -28.54 16.04 25.43
CA PHE A 247 -27.63 16.11 24.30
C PHE A 247 -26.20 16.19 24.82
N ASP A 248 -25.31 15.38 24.26
CA ASP A 248 -23.88 15.51 24.49
C ASP A 248 -23.09 15.14 23.22
N THR A 249 -21.84 15.60 23.14
CA THR A 249 -20.93 15.32 22.04
C THR A 249 -19.50 15.12 22.51
N VAL A 250 -18.86 14.10 21.95
CA VAL A 250 -17.46 13.78 22.22
C VAL A 250 -16.71 13.52 20.92
N ARG A 251 -15.40 13.78 20.92
CA ARG A 251 -14.52 13.44 19.81
C ARG A 251 -13.66 12.25 20.16
N VAL A 252 -13.63 11.25 19.28
CA VAL A 252 -12.83 10.04 19.46
C VAL A 252 -11.92 9.86 18.25
N ALA A 253 -10.62 9.73 18.49
CA ALA A 253 -9.66 9.44 17.43
C ALA A 253 -9.65 7.93 17.15
N LEU A 254 -9.85 7.54 15.90
CA LEU A 254 -9.96 6.14 15.49
C LEU A 254 -8.96 5.81 14.38
N GLN A 255 -8.14 4.80 14.62
CA GLN A 255 -7.27 4.22 13.59
C GLN A 255 -8.08 3.37 12.59
N PRO A 256 -7.62 3.18 11.35
CA PRO A 256 -8.31 2.36 10.34
C PRO A 256 -8.64 0.96 10.85
N GLY A 257 -9.87 0.52 10.58
CA GLY A 257 -10.35 -0.81 10.95
C GLY A 257 -10.58 -1.04 12.46
N LYS A 258 -10.30 -0.06 13.32
CA LYS A 258 -10.47 -0.18 14.78
C LYS A 258 -11.88 0.18 15.23
N ILE A 259 -12.24 -0.41 16.36
CA ILE A 259 -13.45 -0.14 17.13
C ILE A 259 -13.03 0.54 18.42
N ASP A 260 -13.78 1.56 18.85
CA ASP A 260 -13.61 2.20 20.15
C ASP A 260 -14.97 2.57 20.74
N THR A 261 -14.99 2.90 22.03
CA THR A 261 -16.20 3.32 22.75
C THR A 261 -16.13 4.80 23.08
N ALA A 262 -17.12 5.55 22.62
CA ALA A 262 -17.35 6.93 23.00
C ALA A 262 -18.13 6.99 24.32
N PHE A 263 -17.54 7.62 25.34
CA PHE A 263 -18.19 7.88 26.62
C PHE A 263 -18.67 9.34 26.67
N LEU A 264 -19.89 9.54 27.13
CA LEU A 264 -20.56 10.83 27.23
C LEU A 264 -20.85 11.20 28.68
N ASP A 265 -21.16 12.47 28.93
CA ASP A 265 -21.47 13.01 30.24
C ASP A 265 -22.70 12.34 30.86
N ILE A 266 -22.70 12.22 32.19
CA ILE A 266 -23.74 11.48 32.91
C ILE A 266 -25.14 12.07 32.64
N TRP A 267 -26.04 11.21 32.20
CA TRP A 267 -27.47 11.45 32.13
C TRP A 267 -28.16 10.89 33.39
N THR A 268 -28.96 11.71 34.05
CA THR A 268 -29.81 11.29 35.18
C THR A 268 -31.28 11.44 34.78
N PRO A 269 -32.02 10.35 34.52
CA PRO A 269 -33.39 10.42 34.04
C PRO A 269 -34.31 11.05 35.08
N ALA A 270 -34.94 12.18 34.74
CA ALA A 270 -35.86 12.88 35.64
C ALA A 270 -37.34 12.53 35.38
N GLN A 271 -37.67 12.04 34.19
CA GLN A 271 -39.03 11.77 33.75
C GLN A 271 -39.22 10.28 33.48
N LEU A 272 -40.38 9.75 33.88
CA LEU A 272 -40.80 8.39 33.55
C LEU A 272 -41.34 8.34 32.12
N GLY A 273 -41.18 7.21 31.44
CA GLY A 273 -41.71 6.99 30.10
C GLY A 273 -40.69 6.41 29.12
N THR A 274 -41.11 6.26 27.86
CA THR A 274 -40.24 5.76 26.79
C THR A 274 -39.74 6.93 25.95
N PHE A 275 -38.42 7.04 25.81
CA PHE A 275 -37.77 8.14 25.10
C PHE A 275 -36.95 7.63 23.93
N PRO A 276 -36.99 8.30 22.76
CA PRO A 276 -36.13 7.95 21.65
C PRO A 276 -34.67 8.30 21.98
N VAL A 277 -33.77 7.40 21.63
CA VAL A 277 -32.32 7.58 21.71
C VAL A 277 -31.79 7.63 20.28
N ARG A 278 -30.96 8.62 19.99
CA ARG A 278 -30.33 8.78 18.69
C ARG A 278 -28.85 9.05 18.89
N CYS A 279 -28.02 8.28 18.20
CA CYS A 279 -26.59 8.55 18.11
C CYS A 279 -26.22 8.79 16.65
N THR A 280 -25.42 9.82 16.42
CA THR A 280 -24.84 10.11 15.10
C THR A 280 -23.35 10.30 15.21
N VAL A 281 -22.63 9.97 14.14
CA VAL A 281 -21.21 10.31 13.99
C VAL A 281 -21.01 11.19 12.76
N ALA A 282 -20.12 12.17 12.89
CA ALA A 282 -19.63 12.93 11.75
C ALA A 282 -18.11 12.88 11.71
N THR A 283 -17.57 12.72 10.51
CA THR A 283 -16.15 12.73 10.17
C THR A 283 -15.69 14.16 9.84
N LEU A 284 -14.37 14.36 9.70
CA LEU A 284 -13.82 15.64 9.24
C LEU A 284 -13.93 15.82 7.71
N LYS A 285 -14.15 14.72 6.99
CA LYS A 285 -14.23 14.61 5.53
C LYS A 285 -15.56 14.03 5.07
N THR A 286 -15.76 13.83 3.78
CA THR A 286 -16.96 13.19 3.24
C THR A 286 -16.94 11.70 3.54
N ASP A 287 -17.93 11.23 4.30
CA ASP A 287 -18.11 9.81 4.61
C ASP A 287 -18.60 9.01 3.39
N LEU A 288 -18.00 7.85 3.13
CA LEU A 288 -18.33 6.99 1.99
C LEU A 288 -19.68 6.28 2.14
N PHE A 289 -20.10 5.94 3.36
CA PHE A 289 -21.37 5.23 3.62
C PHE A 289 -22.21 5.93 4.70
N PRO A 290 -22.76 7.12 4.41
CA PRO A 290 -23.48 7.93 5.40
C PRO A 290 -24.67 7.23 6.10
N ALA A 291 -25.20 6.16 5.51
CA ALA A 291 -26.30 5.37 6.08
C ALA A 291 -25.92 4.63 7.38
N ASN A 292 -24.62 4.38 7.63
CA ASN A 292 -24.15 3.72 8.85
C ASN A 292 -23.74 4.73 9.95
N ASN A 293 -23.88 6.04 9.69
CA ASN A 293 -23.45 7.11 10.59
C ASN A 293 -24.47 7.36 11.71
N GLU A 294 -25.62 6.71 11.67
CA GLU A 294 -26.71 6.93 12.61
C GLU A 294 -27.27 5.61 13.14
N LEU A 295 -27.49 5.56 14.46
CA LEU A 295 -28.22 4.48 15.11
C LEU A 295 -29.28 5.06 16.04
N THR A 296 -30.48 4.49 16.01
CA THR A 296 -31.59 4.87 16.88
C THR A 296 -32.10 3.68 17.67
N LYS A 297 -32.57 3.93 18.90
CA LYS A 297 -33.30 2.97 19.74
C LYS A 297 -34.28 3.74 20.63
N SER A 298 -34.98 3.03 21.52
CA SER A 298 -35.73 3.66 22.61
C SER A 298 -35.19 3.20 23.96
N VAL A 299 -35.35 4.02 24.98
CA VAL A 299 -35.08 3.69 26.38
C VAL A 299 -36.35 3.91 27.19
N TYR A 300 -36.71 2.94 28.02
CA TYR A 300 -37.79 3.04 29.01
C TYR A 300 -37.23 3.48 30.36
N VAL A 301 -37.73 4.57 30.91
CA VAL A 301 -37.40 5.06 32.25
C VAL A 301 -38.52 4.63 33.20
N GLY A 302 -38.19 3.68 34.08
CA GLY A 302 -39.06 3.17 35.12
C GLY A 302 -38.83 3.84 36.48
N PRO A 303 -39.80 3.76 37.41
CA PRO A 303 -39.61 4.20 38.80
C PRO A 303 -38.44 3.44 39.46
N ALA A 304 -37.82 4.07 40.45
CA ALA A 304 -36.72 3.46 41.21
C ALA A 304 -37.18 2.15 41.87
N GLY A 305 -36.43 1.05 41.68
CA GLY A 305 -36.72 -0.27 42.27
C GLY A 305 -37.32 -1.31 41.32
N ILE A 306 -37.28 -1.12 40.00
CA ILE A 306 -37.58 -2.18 39.02
C ILE A 306 -36.26 -2.85 38.60
N GLU A 307 -36.14 -4.15 38.87
CA GLU A 307 -34.99 -4.98 38.46
C GLU A 307 -34.93 -5.12 36.93
N GLU A 308 -33.73 -5.00 36.34
CA GLU A 308 -33.48 -5.00 34.90
C GLU A 308 -33.99 -6.29 34.21
N GLN A 309 -34.87 -6.15 33.21
CA GLN A 309 -35.11 -7.20 32.21
C GLN A 309 -34.62 -6.71 30.83
N PRO A 310 -33.49 -7.24 30.31
CA PRO A 310 -33.06 -6.95 28.95
C PRO A 310 -33.95 -7.73 27.95
N MET A 311 -34.77 -7.03 27.16
CA MET A 311 -35.46 -7.59 26.00
C MET A 311 -34.64 -7.30 24.73
N GLY A 312 -33.68 -8.17 24.42
CA GLY A 312 -33.03 -8.20 23.11
C GLY A 312 -31.52 -8.37 23.17
N LYS A 313 -31.01 -9.30 22.34
CA LYS A 313 -29.61 -9.79 22.21
C LYS A 313 -28.55 -8.92 22.91
N ALA A 314 -28.35 -9.17 24.20
CA ALA A 314 -27.29 -8.54 24.96
C ALA A 314 -25.91 -8.98 24.43
N ARG A 315 -25.00 -8.01 24.29
CA ARG A 315 -23.57 -8.24 24.08
C ARG A 315 -22.84 -8.07 25.41
N PHE A 316 -21.75 -8.80 25.59
CA PHE A 316 -20.92 -8.79 26.79
C PHE A 316 -20.16 -7.46 26.89
N THR A 317 -20.31 -6.72 28.00
CA THR A 317 -19.63 -5.44 28.22
C THR A 317 -18.87 -5.46 29.54
N LEU A 318 -17.58 -5.14 29.52
CA LEU A 318 -16.73 -4.97 30.71
C LEU A 318 -16.60 -3.48 31.00
N PHE A 319 -17.18 -3.01 32.09
CA PHE A 319 -17.13 -1.59 32.45
C PHE A 319 -15.79 -1.26 33.13
N GLY A 320 -15.16 -0.17 32.68
CA GLY A 320 -13.97 0.40 33.32
C GLY A 320 -14.24 0.83 34.76
N SER A 321 -13.21 0.74 35.60
CA SER A 321 -13.30 0.96 37.04
C SER A 321 -13.62 2.41 37.40
N SER A 322 -14.72 2.66 38.11
CA SER A 322 -14.90 3.93 38.82
C SER A 322 -13.99 3.94 40.05
N GLN A 323 -13.00 4.83 40.11
CA GLN A 323 -12.28 5.08 41.34
C GLN A 323 -13.22 5.76 42.33
N ASN A 324 -13.51 5.11 43.46
CA ASN A 324 -14.09 5.78 44.62
C ASN A 324 -12.93 6.36 45.45
N PRO A 325 -12.80 7.70 45.60
CA PRO A 325 -11.66 8.38 46.21
C PRO A 325 -11.32 8.01 47.67
N ALA A 326 -12.04 7.07 48.29
CA ALA A 326 -11.87 6.70 49.69
C ALA A 326 -11.47 5.23 49.96
N ARG A 327 -11.29 4.37 48.95
CA ARG A 327 -10.90 2.96 49.17
C ARG A 327 -10.03 2.38 48.05
N THR A 328 -9.00 1.62 48.43
CA THR A 328 -7.98 0.91 47.64
C THR A 328 -8.51 -0.23 46.74
N GLN A 329 -9.78 -0.19 46.36
CA GLN A 329 -10.48 -1.30 45.70
C GLN A 329 -10.96 -0.92 44.31
N VAL A 330 -10.71 -1.80 43.34
CA VAL A 330 -11.14 -1.68 41.95
C VAL A 330 -12.40 -2.50 41.76
N THR A 331 -13.50 -1.84 41.41
CA THR A 331 -14.76 -2.51 41.07
C THR A 331 -14.80 -2.80 39.58
N ILE A 332 -15.00 -4.06 39.23
CA ILE A 332 -15.09 -4.56 37.85
C ILE A 332 -16.51 -5.06 37.65
N ARG A 333 -17.20 -4.54 36.64
CA ARG A 333 -18.58 -4.95 36.31
C ARG A 333 -18.61 -5.57 34.94
N TYR A 334 -19.37 -6.65 34.79
CA TYR A 334 -19.58 -7.31 33.52
C TYR A 334 -21.02 -7.79 33.37
N SER A 335 -21.54 -7.82 32.14
CA SER A 335 -22.86 -8.35 31.84
C SER A 335 -22.77 -9.69 31.10
N LEU A 336 -23.64 -10.63 31.47
CA LEU A 336 -23.81 -11.90 30.77
C LEU A 336 -25.18 -11.92 30.06
N PRO A 337 -25.22 -12.14 28.74
CA PRO A 337 -26.46 -12.23 27.99
C PRO A 337 -27.15 -13.59 28.13
N GLN A 338 -26.40 -14.62 28.51
CA GLN A 338 -26.89 -15.97 28.77
C GLN A 338 -26.00 -16.64 29.81
N ALA A 339 -26.50 -17.70 30.44
CA ALA A 339 -25.76 -18.43 31.44
C ALA A 339 -24.49 -19.04 30.81
N SER A 340 -23.32 -18.77 31.40
CA SER A 340 -22.04 -19.18 30.82
C SER A 340 -20.97 -19.39 31.88
N PRO A 341 -19.96 -20.25 31.61
CA PRO A 341 -18.77 -20.33 32.44
C PRO A 341 -17.97 -19.04 32.24
N VAL A 342 -17.80 -18.31 33.34
CA VAL A 342 -17.00 -17.10 33.44
C VAL A 342 -15.66 -17.42 34.10
N ASP A 343 -14.59 -16.90 33.53
CA ASP A 343 -13.26 -16.90 34.12
C ASP A 343 -12.68 -15.48 34.01
N LEU A 344 -12.54 -14.82 35.16
CA LEU A 344 -12.10 -13.44 35.31
C LEU A 344 -10.77 -13.42 36.08
N ARG A 345 -9.71 -12.94 35.42
CA ARG A 345 -8.33 -13.00 35.94
C ARG A 345 -7.59 -11.69 35.74
N ILE A 346 -6.73 -11.35 36.69
CA ILE A 346 -5.81 -10.21 36.62
C ILE A 346 -4.43 -10.70 36.20
N TYR A 347 -3.81 -9.97 35.28
CA TYR A 347 -2.48 -10.23 34.75
C TYR A 347 -1.57 -9.01 34.91
N SER A 348 -0.27 -9.26 35.08
CA SER A 348 0.78 -8.24 35.03
C SER A 348 1.05 -7.80 33.59
N THR A 349 1.82 -6.72 33.41
CA THR A 349 2.30 -6.30 32.08
C THR A 349 3.20 -7.33 31.40
N ALA A 350 3.82 -8.24 32.17
CA ALA A 350 4.58 -9.37 31.66
C ALA A 350 3.70 -10.58 31.28
N GLY A 351 2.38 -10.49 31.46
CA GLY A 351 1.42 -11.57 31.19
C GLY A 351 1.34 -12.64 32.28
N GLU A 352 1.97 -12.40 33.44
CA GLU A 352 1.91 -13.31 34.57
C GLU A 352 0.55 -13.22 35.27
N LEU A 353 -0.01 -14.36 35.68
CA LEU A 353 -1.26 -14.39 36.44
C LEU A 353 -1.02 -13.81 37.84
N VAL A 354 -1.78 -12.77 38.17
CA VAL A 354 -1.68 -12.06 39.46
C VAL A 354 -2.75 -12.56 40.41
N ARG A 355 -3.99 -12.73 39.92
CA ARG A 355 -5.11 -13.22 40.71
C ARG A 355 -6.26 -13.72 39.85
N VAL A 356 -6.86 -14.84 40.23
CA VAL A 356 -8.21 -15.21 39.77
C VAL A 356 -9.24 -14.47 40.63
N LEU A 357 -10.05 -13.63 39.99
CA LEU A 357 -11.13 -12.91 40.67
C LEU A 357 -12.40 -13.74 40.72
N GLU A 358 -12.64 -14.52 39.67
CA GLU A 358 -13.83 -15.33 39.54
C GLU A 358 -13.60 -16.47 38.55
N SER A 359 -14.11 -17.65 38.87
CA SER A 359 -14.09 -18.80 37.97
C SER A 359 -15.29 -19.67 38.30
N GLY A 360 -16.22 -19.84 37.35
CA GLY A 360 -17.42 -20.64 37.57
C GLY A 360 -18.59 -20.30 36.64
N PHE A 361 -19.69 -21.02 36.79
CA PHE A 361 -20.90 -20.77 36.00
C PHE A 361 -21.68 -19.59 36.58
N ARG A 362 -22.15 -18.70 35.70
CA ARG A 362 -22.92 -17.52 36.08
C ARG A 362 -24.17 -17.41 35.24
N GLU A 363 -25.27 -17.04 35.91
CA GLU A 363 -26.55 -16.78 35.29
C GLU A 363 -26.52 -15.49 34.44
N PRO A 364 -27.45 -15.32 33.48
CA PRO A 364 -27.57 -14.07 32.74
C PRO A 364 -27.83 -12.90 33.69
N GLY A 365 -27.27 -11.72 33.40
CA GLY A 365 -27.43 -10.52 34.22
C GLY A 365 -26.14 -9.73 34.42
N LEU A 366 -26.23 -8.64 35.20
CA LEU A 366 -25.09 -7.83 35.58
C LEU A 366 -24.41 -8.44 36.81
N HIS A 367 -23.10 -8.61 36.73
CA HIS A 367 -22.26 -9.11 37.79
C HIS A 367 -21.21 -8.07 38.17
N GLN A 368 -20.78 -8.12 39.42
CA GLN A 368 -19.76 -7.24 39.94
C GLN A 368 -18.76 -8.03 40.77
N VAL A 369 -17.48 -7.79 40.50
CA VAL A 369 -16.36 -8.33 41.30
C VAL A 369 -15.47 -7.18 41.75
N VAL A 370 -14.97 -7.29 42.97
CA VAL A 370 -14.07 -6.31 43.56
C VAL A 370 -12.68 -6.91 43.64
N TRP A 371 -11.70 -6.22 43.08
CA TRP A 371 -10.29 -6.51 43.30
C TRP A 371 -9.72 -5.51 44.29
N ASP A 372 -9.11 -6.01 45.35
CA ASP A 372 -8.53 -5.24 46.45
C ASP A 372 -7.05 -4.86 46.24
N GLY A 373 -6.54 -5.02 45.00
CA GLY A 373 -5.14 -4.76 44.68
C GLY A 373 -4.17 -5.79 45.28
N ARG A 374 -4.61 -7.01 45.60
CA ARG A 374 -3.73 -8.08 46.10
C ARG A 374 -3.58 -9.24 45.10
N ASP A 375 -2.43 -9.90 45.14
CA ASP A 375 -2.13 -11.14 44.42
C ASP A 375 -2.79 -12.38 45.08
N GLU A 376 -2.58 -13.57 44.51
CA GLU A 376 -3.10 -14.84 45.06
C GLU A 376 -2.57 -15.19 46.46
N LEU A 377 -1.40 -14.66 46.84
CA LEU A 377 -0.79 -14.86 48.15
C LEU A 377 -1.26 -13.80 49.16
N GLY A 378 -2.24 -12.96 48.80
CA GLY A 378 -2.79 -11.90 49.63
C GLY A 378 -1.86 -10.70 49.80
N ARG A 379 -0.77 -10.61 49.03
CA ARG A 379 0.19 -9.50 49.08
C ARG A 379 -0.31 -8.37 48.20
N LEU A 380 -0.16 -7.13 48.67
CA LEU A 380 -0.47 -5.95 47.86
C LEU A 380 0.42 -5.92 46.63
N VAL A 381 -0.19 -5.76 45.46
CA VAL A 381 0.54 -5.51 44.23
C VAL A 381 0.85 -4.02 44.16
N GLY A 382 2.10 -3.69 43.84
CA GLY A 382 2.53 -2.28 43.83
C GLY A 382 1.80 -1.45 42.77
N ARG A 383 1.98 -0.13 42.84
CA ARG A 383 1.55 0.81 41.82
C ARG A 383 1.94 0.35 40.41
N GLY A 384 0.97 0.27 39.51
CA GLY A 384 1.22 -0.25 38.17
C GLY A 384 0.00 -0.35 37.28
N THR A 385 0.27 -0.74 36.03
CA THR A 385 -0.77 -1.14 35.07
C THR A 385 -0.99 -2.64 35.18
N TRP A 386 -2.26 -3.05 35.20
CA TRP A 386 -2.68 -4.44 35.24
C TRP A 386 -3.72 -4.69 34.15
N PHE A 387 -3.84 -5.93 33.71
CA PHE A 387 -4.82 -6.31 32.70
C PHE A 387 -5.83 -7.28 33.31
N CYS A 388 -7.09 -6.88 33.34
CA CYS A 388 -8.17 -7.80 33.68
C CYS A 388 -8.67 -8.46 32.40
N ARG A 389 -8.58 -9.77 32.33
CA ARG A 389 -9.10 -10.59 31.24
C ARG A 389 -10.29 -11.37 31.74
N MET A 390 -11.37 -11.29 30.98
CA MET A 390 -12.56 -12.09 31.16
C MET A 390 -12.71 -13.06 29.99
N THR A 391 -13.08 -14.29 30.28
CA THR A 391 -13.60 -15.23 29.29
C THR A 391 -14.99 -15.70 29.71
N ALA A 392 -15.92 -15.77 28.76
CA ALA A 392 -17.30 -16.21 28.97
C ALA A 392 -17.74 -17.06 27.79
N GLY A 393 -17.63 -18.39 27.92
CA GLY A 393 -17.80 -19.31 26.79
C GLY A 393 -16.82 -19.00 25.64
N ALA A 394 -17.35 -18.60 24.47
CA ALA A 394 -16.54 -18.25 23.29
C ALA A 394 -16.00 -16.80 23.30
N TYR A 395 -16.43 -15.97 24.25
CA TYR A 395 -16.11 -14.54 24.27
C TYR A 395 -14.92 -14.24 25.19
N GLN A 396 -14.08 -13.28 24.78
CA GLN A 396 -12.97 -12.78 25.58
C GLN A 396 -12.93 -11.26 25.54
N ALA A 397 -12.73 -10.64 26.70
CA ALA A 397 -12.57 -9.19 26.83
C ALA A 397 -11.37 -8.90 27.73
N VAL A 398 -10.66 -7.80 27.46
CA VAL A 398 -9.53 -7.33 28.27
C VAL A 398 -9.74 -5.85 28.58
N THR A 399 -9.58 -5.46 29.84
CA THR A 399 -9.53 -4.05 30.24
C THR A 399 -8.26 -3.75 31.02
N LYS A 400 -7.79 -2.50 30.91
CA LYS A 400 -6.64 -2.00 31.64
C LYS A 400 -7.09 -1.45 32.99
N LEU A 401 -6.40 -1.85 34.04
CA LEU A 401 -6.55 -1.34 35.40
C LEU A 401 -5.28 -0.58 35.81
N THR A 402 -5.44 0.44 36.66
CA THR A 402 -4.31 1.18 37.21
C THR A 402 -4.44 1.24 38.73
N THR A 403 -3.44 0.70 39.44
CA THR A 403 -3.30 0.86 40.89
C THR A 403 -2.39 2.05 41.18
N ILE A 404 -2.70 2.83 42.21
CA ILE A 404 -2.01 4.10 42.53
C ILE A 404 -1.29 4.10 43.89
N GLU A 405 -1.45 3.06 44.70
CA GLU A 405 -0.79 2.90 46.01
C GLU A 405 0.27 1.79 46.00
#